data_AF-I6AWE9-F1
#
_entry.id   AF-I6AWE9-F1
#
_cell.length_a   1.000
_cell.length_b   1.000
_cell.length_c   1.000
_cell.angle_alpha   90.00
_cell.angle_beta   90.00
_cell.angle_gamma   90.00
#
_symmetry.space_group_name_H-M   'P 1'
#
loop_
_entity.id
_entity.type
_entity.pdbx_description
1 polymer ?
#
loop_
_entity_poly.entity_id
_entity_poly.type
_entity_poly.pdbx_seq_one_letter_code
_entity_poly.pdbx_strand_id
1 'polypeptide(L)'
;MSMSPFRQASLVYEREPCARPFVADLSFHHANGYVFSTPEFFVMGRAVPRYAPRSQIVGLNVFWSTAACDCWHVYLMAGDMRAALAMFPYPLPWVSFERSNRLRFYPFDRLNHLISKMS
;
A
#
# COMPACT_ATOMS: atom_id res chain seq x y z
N MET A 1 21.24 -0.30 16.44
CA MET A 1 19.90 -0.82 16.11
C MET A 1 19.53 -0.32 14.73
N SER A 2 19.14 -1.20 13.80
CA SER A 2 18.58 -0.75 12.52
C SER A 2 17.23 -0.07 12.75
N MET A 3 16.87 0.86 11.88
CA MET A 3 15.56 1.52 11.92
C MET A 3 14.49 0.50 11.53
N SER A 4 13.38 0.43 12.29
CA SER A 4 12.27 -0.46 11.95
C SER A 4 11.56 -0.03 10.66
N PRO A 5 10.95 -0.96 9.90
CA PRO A 5 10.17 -0.62 8.72
C PRO A 5 9.04 0.38 9.01
N PHE A 6 8.36 0.25 10.16
CA PHE A 6 7.35 1.22 10.60
C PHE A 6 7.92 2.64 10.69
N ARG A 7 9.09 2.79 11.32
CA ARG A 7 9.74 4.10 11.45
C ARG A 7 10.26 4.58 10.10
N GLN A 8 10.78 3.70 9.25
CA GLN A 8 11.17 4.06 7.89
C GLN A 8 9.98 4.61 7.08
N ALA A 9 8.81 3.98 7.18
CA ALA A 9 7.59 4.42 6.53
C ALA A 9 7.11 5.77 7.08
N SER A 10 7.12 5.96 8.41
CA SER A 10 6.67 7.23 9.02
C SER A 10 7.52 8.43 8.59
N LEU A 11 8.81 8.24 8.32
CA LEU A 11 9.71 9.30 7.86
C LEU A 11 9.32 9.90 6.49
N VAL A 12 8.50 9.23 5.68
CA VAL A 12 7.98 9.81 4.43
C VAL A 12 7.19 11.09 4.72
N TYR A 13 6.43 11.12 5.82
CA TYR A 13 5.62 12.28 6.22
C TYR A 13 6.44 13.46 6.76
N GLU A 14 7.70 13.23 7.12
CA GLU A 14 8.63 14.29 7.51
C GLU A 14 9.33 14.89 6.28
N ARG A 15 9.39 14.16 5.17
CA ARG A 15 10.19 14.50 3.98
C ARG A 15 9.36 14.99 2.81
N GLU A 16 8.10 14.57 2.75
CA GLU A 16 7.20 14.86 1.63
C GLU A 16 5.98 15.66 2.12
N PRO A 17 5.43 16.55 1.28
CA PRO A 17 4.18 17.23 1.59
C PRO A 17 3.02 16.23 1.58
N CYS A 18 2.58 15.83 2.76
CA CYS A 18 1.42 14.94 2.94
C CYS A 18 0.17 15.72 3.30
N ALA A 19 -0.98 15.31 2.75
CA ALA A 19 -2.26 15.97 3.04
C ALA A 19 -2.77 15.76 4.48
N ARG A 20 -2.24 14.75 5.17
CA ARG A 20 -2.62 14.33 6.54
C ARG A 20 -1.39 13.83 7.30
N PRO A 21 -1.42 13.82 8.64
CA PRO A 21 -0.37 13.18 9.45
C PRO A 21 -0.38 11.66 9.31
N PHE A 22 0.79 11.04 9.47
CA PHE A 22 0.96 9.58 9.40
C PHE A 22 -0.03 8.81 10.30
N VAL A 23 -0.22 9.25 11.54
CA VAL A 23 -1.12 8.58 12.50
C VAL A 23 -2.58 8.60 12.03
N ALA A 24 -3.01 9.63 11.32
CA ALA A 24 -4.36 9.73 10.80
C ALA A 24 -4.57 8.73 9.65
N ASP A 25 -3.63 8.65 8.71
CA ASP A 25 -3.71 7.69 7.61
C ASP A 25 -3.54 6.24 8.13
N LEU A 26 -2.69 6.02 9.12
CA LEU A 26 -2.53 4.73 9.81
C LEU A 26 -3.85 4.28 10.45
N SER A 27 -4.49 5.16 11.22
CA SER A 27 -5.77 4.88 11.87
C SER A 27 -6.86 4.57 10.84
N PHE A 28 -6.89 5.30 9.73
CA PHE A 28 -7.82 5.04 8.64
C PHE A 28 -7.65 3.62 8.06
N HIS A 29 -6.43 3.22 7.73
CA HIS A 29 -6.16 1.91 7.16
C HIS A 29 -6.38 0.78 8.15
N HIS A 30 -6.12 1.00 9.44
CA HIS A 30 -6.51 0.04 10.47
C HIS A 30 -8.02 -0.19 10.54
N ALA A 31 -8.82 0.85 10.35
CA ALA A 31 -10.27 0.75 10.42
C ALA A 31 -10.92 0.25 9.11
N ASN A 32 -10.34 0.58 7.95
CA ASN A 32 -11.00 0.43 6.64
C ASN A 32 -10.16 -0.30 5.59
N GLY A 33 -9.05 -0.89 5.98
CA GLY A 33 -8.13 -1.58 5.09
C GLY A 33 -7.30 -2.59 5.86
N TYR A 34 -6.02 -2.66 5.54
CA TYR A 34 -5.08 -3.57 6.17
C TYR A 34 -3.81 -2.83 6.56
N VAL A 35 -3.33 -3.16 7.76
CA VAL A 35 -2.04 -2.73 8.26
C VAL A 35 -1.31 -3.94 8.79
N PHE A 36 -0.11 -4.17 8.27
CA PHE A 36 0.80 -5.18 8.79
C PHE A 36 2.11 -4.49 9.20
N SER A 37 2.56 -4.76 10.42
CA SER A 37 3.78 -4.17 10.99
C SER A 37 4.60 -5.29 11.61
N THR A 38 5.75 -5.57 11.02
CA THR A 38 6.67 -6.65 11.40
C THR A 38 8.11 -6.13 11.44
N PRO A 39 9.06 -6.90 11.99
CA PRO A 39 10.49 -6.55 11.88
C PRO A 39 11.00 -6.46 10.43
N GLU A 40 10.41 -7.23 9.50
CA GLU A 40 10.86 -7.35 8.11
C GLU A 40 10.22 -6.32 7.18
N PHE A 41 8.95 -5.96 7.43
CA PHE A 41 8.21 -5.00 6.62
C PHE A 41 7.10 -4.27 7.39
N PHE A 42 6.72 -3.12 6.85
CA PHE A 42 5.49 -2.40 7.18
C PHE A 42 4.71 -2.15 5.90
N VAL A 43 3.39 -2.35 5.93
CA VAL A 43 2.52 -1.99 4.82
C VAL A 43 1.16 -1.52 5.33
N MET A 44 0.65 -0.45 4.72
CA MET A 44 -0.76 -0.08 4.77
C MET A 44 -1.34 -0.07 3.36
N GLY A 45 -2.52 -0.65 3.21
CA GLY A 45 -3.18 -0.74 1.92
C GLY A 45 -4.64 -1.17 2.03
N ARG A 46 -5.33 -1.13 0.89
CA ARG A 46 -6.75 -1.49 0.80
C ARG A 46 -7.12 -1.97 -0.60
N ALA A 47 -8.19 -2.74 -0.70
CA ALA A 47 -8.73 -3.17 -1.98
C ALA A 47 -9.50 -2.01 -2.63
N VAL A 48 -9.27 -1.79 -3.92
CA VAL A 48 -9.89 -0.72 -4.71
C VAL A 48 -10.28 -1.24 -6.11
N PRO A 49 -11.28 -0.62 -6.78
CA PRO A 49 -11.49 -0.79 -8.21
C PRO A 49 -10.39 -0.04 -8.97
N ARG A 50 -9.65 -0.73 -9.84
CA ARG A 50 -8.53 -0.20 -10.64
C ARG A 50 -8.93 0.99 -11.51
N TYR A 51 -10.17 0.99 -12.00
CA TYR A 51 -10.71 2.01 -12.89
C TYR A 51 -11.37 3.18 -12.14
N ALA A 52 -11.36 3.18 -10.80
CA ALA A 52 -11.82 4.33 -10.04
C ALA A 52 -10.94 5.56 -10.32
N PRO A 53 -11.48 6.79 -10.22
CA PRO A 53 -10.67 7.99 -10.33
C PRO A 53 -9.50 7.98 -9.37
N ARG A 54 -8.33 8.49 -9.80
CA ARG A 54 -7.12 8.54 -8.96
C ARG A 54 -7.38 9.16 -7.58
N SER A 55 -8.16 10.24 -7.54
CA SER A 55 -8.52 10.94 -6.29
C SER A 55 -9.30 10.06 -5.32
N GLN A 56 -10.05 9.06 -5.82
CA GLN A 56 -10.75 8.11 -4.98
C GLN A 56 -9.83 6.96 -4.54
N ILE A 57 -8.91 6.49 -5.40
CA ILE A 57 -7.95 5.44 -5.07
C ILE A 57 -6.98 5.89 -3.97
N VAL A 58 -6.37 7.06 -4.16
CA VAL A 58 -5.38 7.64 -3.23
C VAL A 58 -6.07 8.35 -2.06
N GLY A 59 -7.28 8.87 -2.28
CA GLY A 59 -8.06 9.55 -1.25
C GLY A 59 -8.73 8.58 -0.27
N LEU A 60 -8.71 8.91 1.01
CA LEU A 60 -9.24 8.05 2.09
C LEU A 60 -10.71 8.36 2.43
N ASN A 61 -11.52 8.73 1.45
CA ASN A 61 -12.91 9.18 1.65
C ASN A 61 -13.96 8.35 0.89
N VAL A 62 -13.52 7.32 0.16
CA VAL A 62 -14.40 6.42 -0.60
C VAL A 62 -14.15 4.99 -0.14
N PHE A 63 -15.23 4.25 0.00
CA PHE A 63 -15.24 2.84 0.39
C PHE A 63 -15.92 2.03 -0.71
N TRP A 64 -15.42 0.83 -0.94
CA TRP A 64 -15.95 -0.08 -1.94
C TRP A 64 -16.26 -1.41 -1.30
N SER A 65 -17.30 -2.08 -1.80
CA SER A 65 -17.51 -3.48 -1.47
C SER A 65 -16.36 -4.30 -2.06
N THR A 66 -15.98 -5.37 -1.36
CA THR A 66 -14.92 -6.28 -1.82
C THR A 66 -15.20 -6.85 -3.21
N ALA A 67 -16.48 -7.09 -3.55
CA ALA A 67 -16.90 -7.58 -4.86
C ALA A 67 -16.62 -6.62 -6.03
N ALA A 68 -16.48 -5.32 -5.77
CA ALA A 68 -16.15 -4.32 -6.78
C ALA A 68 -14.64 -4.11 -6.97
N CYS A 69 -13.82 -4.68 -6.09
CA CYS A 69 -12.38 -4.43 -6.07
C CYS A 69 -11.62 -5.51 -6.85
N ASP A 70 -10.69 -5.06 -7.69
CA ASP A 70 -9.80 -5.90 -8.50
C ASP A 70 -8.31 -5.54 -8.30
N CYS A 71 -8.01 -4.60 -7.39
CA CYS A 71 -6.66 -4.11 -7.15
C CYS A 71 -6.37 -3.92 -5.66
N TRP A 72 -5.20 -4.37 -5.20
CA TRP A 72 -4.63 -3.93 -3.93
C TRP A 72 -3.91 -2.60 -4.11
N HIS A 73 -4.41 -1.52 -3.51
CA HIS A 73 -3.67 -0.27 -3.42
C HIS A 73 -2.78 -0.29 -2.19
N VAL A 74 -1.46 -0.38 -2.41
CA VAL A 74 -0.43 -0.17 -1.39
C VAL A 74 -0.25 1.33 -1.24
N TYR A 75 -0.76 1.85 -0.14
CA TYR A 75 -0.74 3.27 0.17
C TYR A 75 0.64 3.69 0.68
N LEU A 76 1.24 2.89 1.56
CA LEU A 76 2.62 3.08 2.01
C LEU A 76 3.22 1.74 2.42
N MET A 77 4.51 1.56 2.13
CA MET A 77 5.27 0.39 2.58
C MET A 77 6.73 0.72 2.85
N ALA A 78 7.36 -0.11 3.67
CA ALA A 78 8.80 -0.14 3.87
C ALA A 78 9.25 -1.57 4.20
N GLY A 79 10.51 -1.88 3.92
CA GLY A 79 11.08 -3.22 4.14
C GLY A 79 10.82 -4.19 2.96
N ASP A 80 10.69 -5.48 3.26
CA ASP A 80 10.50 -6.53 2.25
C ASP A 80 9.14 -6.44 1.56
N MET A 81 9.15 -5.99 0.31
CA MET A 81 7.95 -5.88 -0.53
C MET A 81 7.32 -7.23 -0.85
N ARG A 82 8.09 -8.30 -1.05
CA ARG A 82 7.52 -9.62 -1.34
C ARG A 82 6.73 -10.11 -0.14
N ALA A 83 7.33 -10.04 1.05
CA ALA A 83 6.68 -10.46 2.29
C ALA A 83 5.42 -9.63 2.54
N ALA A 84 5.48 -8.31 2.34
CA ALA A 84 4.33 -7.42 2.47
C ALA A 84 3.17 -7.78 1.53
N LEU A 85 3.45 -8.02 0.23
CA LEU A 85 2.41 -8.35 -0.74
C LEU A 85 1.77 -9.72 -0.49
N ALA A 86 2.54 -10.68 0.03
CA ALA A 86 2.05 -12.01 0.37
C ALA A 86 1.06 -12.02 1.55
N MET A 87 1.02 -10.94 2.35
CA MET A 87 0.10 -10.82 3.49
C MET A 87 -1.31 -10.39 3.12
N PHE A 88 -1.55 -9.92 1.89
CA PHE A 88 -2.89 -9.53 1.52
C PHE A 88 -3.85 -10.73 1.57
N PRO A 89 -5.03 -10.58 2.20
CA PRO A 89 -5.83 -11.71 2.68
C PRO A 89 -6.51 -12.54 1.59
N TYR A 90 -6.62 -12.00 0.37
CA TYR A 90 -7.19 -12.68 -0.78
C TYR A 90 -6.52 -12.20 -2.07
N PRO A 91 -6.45 -13.06 -3.10
CA PRO A 91 -5.83 -12.69 -4.36
C PRO A 91 -6.67 -11.61 -5.07
N LEU A 92 -5.99 -10.59 -5.58
CA LEU A 92 -6.53 -9.65 -6.54
C LEU A 92 -5.57 -9.57 -7.74
N PRO A 93 -6.07 -9.41 -8.97
CA PRO A 93 -5.24 -9.46 -10.17
C PRO A 93 -4.26 -8.29 -10.29
N TRP A 94 -4.48 -7.19 -9.56
CA TRP A 94 -3.65 -5.99 -9.66
C TRP A 94 -3.11 -5.52 -8.31
N VAL A 95 -1.95 -4.87 -8.38
CA VAL A 95 -1.38 -4.05 -7.30
C VAL A 95 -1.15 -2.65 -7.83
N SER A 96 -1.42 -1.64 -7.01
CA SER A 96 -1.08 -0.26 -7.30
C SER A 96 -0.34 0.40 -6.15
N PHE A 97 0.52 1.35 -6.49
CA PHE A 97 1.18 2.23 -5.54
C PHE A 97 1.60 3.52 -6.26
N GLU A 98 1.75 4.60 -5.50
CA GLU A 98 2.30 5.84 -6.03
C GLU A 98 3.82 5.85 -5.93
N ARG A 99 4.49 6.30 -6.99
CA ARG A 99 5.91 6.63 -6.97
C ARG A 99 6.12 7.93 -7.71
N SER A 100 6.73 8.92 -7.05
CA SER A 100 6.93 10.27 -7.62
C SER A 100 5.62 10.90 -8.11
N ASN A 101 4.57 10.86 -7.27
CA ASN A 101 3.23 11.39 -7.58
C ASN A 101 2.55 10.79 -8.81
N ARG A 102 2.98 9.59 -9.23
CA ARG A 102 2.35 8.83 -10.31
C ARG A 102 1.84 7.51 -9.78
N LEU A 103 0.51 7.37 -9.76
CA LEU A 103 -0.15 6.10 -9.50
C LEU A 103 0.15 5.13 -10.64
N ARG A 104 0.67 3.96 -10.29
CA ARG A 104 0.98 2.89 -11.24
C ARG A 104 0.24 1.63 -10.85
N PHE A 105 -0.07 0.82 -11.86
CA PHE A 105 -0.73 -0.47 -11.72
C PHE A 105 0.13 -1.55 -12.33
N TYR A 106 0.25 -2.67 -11.63
CA TYR A 106 0.99 -3.84 -12.07
C TYR A 106 0.10 -5.08 -11.91
N PRO A 107 0.09 -6.00 -12.88
CA PRO A 107 -0.48 -7.32 -12.64
C PRO A 107 0.25 -7.96 -11.47
N PHE A 108 -0.46 -8.56 -10.52
CA PHE A 108 0.11 -9.11 -9.28
C PHE A 108 1.22 -10.12 -9.59
N ASP A 109 0.96 -11.05 -10.51
CA ASP A 109 1.93 -12.07 -10.94
C ASP A 109 3.19 -11.46 -11.57
N ARG A 110 3.02 -10.40 -12.37
CA ARG A 110 4.14 -9.68 -12.97
C ARG A 110 4.99 -8.99 -11.90
N LEU A 111 4.34 -8.39 -10.90
CA LEU A 111 5.04 -7.71 -9.82
C LEU A 111 5.86 -8.71 -8.98
N ASN A 112 5.29 -9.87 -8.65
CA ASN A 112 6.01 -10.94 -7.97
C ASN A 112 7.28 -11.37 -8.74
N HIS A 113 7.17 -11.54 -10.07
CA HIS A 113 8.30 -11.88 -10.92
C HIS A 113 9.36 -10.78 -11.03
N LEU A 114 8.97 -9.51 -10.95
CA LEU A 114 9.92 -8.39 -10.93
C LEU A 114 10.69 -8.36 -9.62
N ILE A 115 10.00 -8.52 -8.49
CA ILE A 115 10.61 -8.53 -7.16
C ILE A 115 11.59 -9.72 -7.02
N SER A 116 11.29 -10.87 -7.65
CA SER A 116 12.18 -12.03 -7.63
C SER A 116 13.48 -11.90 -8.40
N LYS A 117 13.64 -10.88 -9.23
CA LYS A 117 14.90 -10.59 -9.92
C LYS A 117 15.75 -9.53 -9.23
N MET A 118 15.20 -8.88 -8.21
CA MET A 118 15.84 -7.80 -7.46
C MET A 118 16.41 -8.26 -6.11
N SER A 119 16.18 -9.51 -5.74
CA SER A 119 16.74 -10.21 -4.56
C SER A 119 17.95 -11.02 -4.98
#